data_AF-A0A0C9T2J6-F1
#
_entry.id   AF-A0A0C9T2J6-F1
#
_cell.length_a   1.000
_cell.length_b   1.000
_cell.length_c   1.000
_cell.angle_alpha   90.00
_cell.angle_beta   90.00
_cell.angle_gamma   90.00
#
_symmetry.space_group_name_H-M   'P 1'
#
loop_
_entity.id
_entity.type
_entity.pdbx_description
1 polymer ?
#
loop_
_entity_poly.entity_id
_entity_poly.type
_entity_poly.pdbx_seq_one_letter_code
_entity_poly.pdbx_strand_id
1 'polypeptide(L)'
;MFSSLFDTIIQIILQLTPYEALRASEAPKDVLRLLNERRGWAIDAYRSCFNINLPRNNSFSTLCTLVFLAMAEIMHLRYGRLSPTQLMRRVHATGYGNFAVMNAIPELGVVIVRIVEIFAMSDSPVIAASLALMGSLPAIGLPVFLHSVKTLSEIAFRPILQVVEFLQKWTRRFRNQEGGDESGASVVEDSPA
;
A
#
# COMPACT_ATOMS: atom_id res chain seq x y z
N MET A 1 22.00 -10.84 2.17
CA MET A 1 20.77 -11.63 1.94
C MET A 1 19.62 -11.24 2.88
N PHE A 2 19.86 -11.01 4.18
CA PHE A 2 18.81 -10.52 5.11
C PHE A 2 18.24 -9.12 4.75
N SER A 3 19.05 -8.22 4.17
CA SER A 3 18.61 -6.86 3.78
C SER A 3 17.44 -6.88 2.79
N SER A 4 17.52 -7.69 1.73
CA SER A 4 16.48 -7.68 0.68
C SER A 4 15.14 -8.23 1.15
N LEU A 5 15.17 -9.21 2.06
CA LEU A 5 13.95 -9.78 2.64
C LEU A 5 13.29 -8.81 3.61
N PHE A 6 14.07 -8.11 4.43
CA PHE A 6 13.58 -7.07 5.32
C PHE A 6 12.98 -5.89 4.55
N ASP A 7 13.65 -5.43 3.49
CA ASP A 7 13.13 -4.37 2.62
C ASP A 7 11.82 -4.79 1.95
N THR A 8 11.70 -6.05 1.53
CA THR A 8 10.47 -6.60 0.95
C THR A 8 9.33 -6.61 1.98
N ILE A 9 9.60 -7.03 3.21
CA ILE A 9 8.61 -7.03 4.30
C ILE A 9 8.16 -5.60 4.59
N ILE A 10 9.08 -4.64 4.68
CA ILE A 10 8.73 -3.24 4.88
C ILE A 10 7.85 -2.73 3.73
N GLN A 11 8.17 -3.04 2.48
CA GLN A 11 7.34 -2.62 1.36
C GLN A 11 5.94 -3.22 1.42
N ILE A 12 5.80 -4.50 1.76
CA ILE A 12 4.49 -5.14 1.96
C ILE A 12 3.72 -4.44 3.08
N ILE A 13 4.36 -4.16 4.21
CA ILE A 13 3.74 -3.42 5.32
C ILE A 13 3.31 -2.03 4.87
N LEU A 14 4.14 -1.31 4.12
CA LEU A 14 3.81 0.02 3.63
C LEU A 14 2.61 -0.02 2.67
N GLN A 15 2.49 -1.04 1.83
CA GLN A 15 1.33 -1.25 0.95
C GLN A 15 0.04 -1.57 1.73
N LEU A 16 0.17 -2.22 2.88
CA LEU A 16 -0.95 -2.50 3.79
C LEU A 16 -1.39 -1.27 4.60
N THR A 17 -0.57 -0.22 4.63
CA THR A 17 -0.82 1.01 5.39
C THR A 17 -1.25 2.16 4.49
N PRO A 18 -1.88 3.21 5.03
CA PRO A 18 -2.17 4.44 4.27
C PRO A 18 -0.90 5.27 3.98
N TYR A 19 0.26 4.65 3.74
CA TYR A 19 1.54 5.33 3.53
C TYR A 19 1.48 6.32 2.37
N GLU A 20 0.92 5.92 1.22
CA GLU A 20 0.77 6.82 0.08
C GLU A 20 -0.20 7.96 0.37
N ALA A 21 -1.28 7.71 1.11
CA ALA A 21 -2.22 8.76 1.53
C ALA A 21 -1.60 9.74 2.55
N LEU A 22 -0.71 9.24 3.41
CA LEU A 22 0.09 10.04 4.33
C LEU A 22 1.10 10.91 3.56
N ARG A 23 1.78 10.35 2.55
CA ARG A 23 2.81 11.01 1.76
C ARG A 23 2.26 12.04 0.77
N ALA A 24 1.16 11.71 0.09
CA ALA A 24 0.55 12.55 -0.94
C ALA A 24 -0.39 13.64 -0.40
N SER A 25 -0.51 13.77 0.93
CA SER A 25 -1.67 14.37 1.61
C SER A 25 -2.02 15.80 1.18
N GLU A 26 -2.97 15.90 0.24
CA GLU A 26 -3.75 17.12 -0.05
C GLU A 26 -4.95 17.27 0.91
N ALA A 27 -5.37 16.18 1.58
CA ALA A 27 -6.52 16.15 2.49
C ALA A 27 -6.22 15.48 3.86
N PRO A 28 -5.62 16.20 4.83
CA PRO A 28 -5.24 15.67 6.14
C PRO A 28 -6.39 15.10 6.98
N LYS A 29 -7.62 15.58 6.74
CA LYS A 29 -8.83 15.13 7.44
C LYS A 29 -9.17 13.67 7.12
N ASP A 30 -9.03 13.28 5.86
CA ASP A 30 -9.38 11.93 5.41
C ASP A 30 -8.38 10.91 5.93
N VAL A 31 -7.10 11.28 5.98
CA VAL A 31 -6.04 10.46 6.59
C VAL A 31 -6.31 10.22 8.08
N LEU A 32 -6.70 11.25 8.83
CA LEU A 32 -7.04 11.10 10.25
C LEU A 32 -8.26 10.18 10.44
N ARG A 33 -9.31 10.36 9.62
CA ARG A 33 -10.50 9.51 9.66
C ARG A 33 -10.15 8.04 9.41
N LEU A 34 -9.42 7.77 8.33
CA LEU A 34 -8.99 6.42 7.94
C LEU A 34 -8.16 5.75 9.05
N LEU A 35 -7.21 6.48 9.64
CA LEU A 35 -6.40 5.97 10.75
C LEU A 35 -7.24 5.67 11.99
N ASN A 36 -8.25 6.48 12.28
CA ASN A 36 -9.14 6.24 13.42
C ASN A 36 -10.05 5.03 13.20
N GLU A 37 -10.62 4.88 12.00
CA GLU A 37 -11.42 3.72 11.62
C GLU A 37 -10.61 2.42 11.75
N ARG A 38 -9.40 2.40 11.21
CA ARG A 38 -8.49 1.24 11.30
C ARG A 38 -8.12 0.86 12.73
N ARG A 39 -7.78 1.86 13.57
CA ARG A 39 -7.49 1.61 14.99
C ARG A 39 -8.71 1.10 15.74
N GLY A 40 -9.89 1.67 15.46
CA GLY A 40 -11.16 1.22 16.04
C GLY A 40 -11.42 -0.24 15.72
N TRP A 41 -11.29 -0.62 14.44
CA TRP A 41 -11.40 -2.01 14.00
C TRP A 41 -10.42 -2.94 14.73
N ALA A 42 -9.15 -2.56 14.86
CA ALA A 42 -8.15 -3.39 15.55
C ALA A 42 -8.50 -3.57 17.03
N ILE A 43 -8.93 -2.51 17.72
CA ILE A 43 -9.38 -2.56 19.12
C ILE A 43 -10.56 -3.52 19.27
N ASP A 44 -11.57 -3.40 18.41
CA ASP A 44 -12.76 -4.25 18.45
C ASP A 44 -12.41 -5.71 18.15
N ALA A 45 -11.50 -5.97 17.21
CA ALA A 45 -10.99 -7.30 16.91
C ALA A 45 -10.32 -7.94 18.15
N TYR A 46 -9.46 -7.20 18.86
CA TYR A 46 -8.85 -7.70 20.09
C TYR A 46 -9.83 -7.88 21.24
N ARG A 47 -10.82 -6.99 21.40
CA ARG A 47 -11.88 -7.17 22.40
C ARG A 47 -12.71 -8.43 22.10
N SER A 48 -12.95 -8.72 20.82
CA SER A 48 -13.62 -9.96 20.42
C SER A 48 -12.82 -11.21 20.81
N CYS A 49 -11.48 -11.17 20.79
CA CYS A 49 -10.65 -12.26 21.27
C CYS A 49 -10.99 -12.59 22.74
N PHE A 50 -11.12 -11.59 23.61
CA PHE A 50 -11.47 -11.86 25.01
C PHE A 50 -12.89 -12.40 25.23
N ASN A 51 -13.84 -12.07 24.34
CA ASN A 51 -15.21 -12.59 24.42
C ASN A 51 -15.31 -14.07 24.02
N ILE A 52 -14.44 -14.55 23.13
CA ILE A 52 -14.49 -15.93 22.60
C ILE A 52 -13.61 -16.84 23.49
N ASN A 53 -13.86 -16.94 24.80
CA ASN A 53 -13.23 -17.90 25.75
C ASN A 53 -11.72 -18.24 25.54
N LEU A 54 -10.96 -17.36 24.90
CA LEU A 54 -9.54 -17.47 24.58
C LEU A 54 -8.63 -17.57 25.80
N PRO A 55 -8.97 -16.95 26.97
CA PRO A 55 -8.14 -17.06 28.16
C PRO A 55 -7.94 -18.48 28.68
N ARG A 56 -8.76 -19.46 28.26
CA ARG A 56 -8.82 -20.74 28.97
C ARG A 56 -7.62 -21.66 28.70
N ASN A 57 -7.00 -21.59 27.51
CA ASN A 57 -6.02 -22.62 27.08
C ASN A 57 -4.68 -22.10 26.51
N ASN A 58 -4.48 -20.79 26.27
CA ASN A 58 -3.22 -20.27 25.70
C ASN A 58 -2.81 -18.91 26.30
N SER A 59 -1.96 -18.97 27.34
CA SER A 59 -1.44 -17.79 28.04
C SER A 59 -0.59 -16.89 27.14
N PHE A 60 0.16 -17.47 26.20
CA PHE A 60 0.96 -16.72 25.24
C PHE A 60 0.08 -15.87 24.31
N SER A 61 -0.94 -16.47 23.68
CA SER A 61 -1.89 -15.72 22.82
C SER A 61 -2.62 -14.63 23.60
N THR A 62 -3.00 -14.92 24.85
CA THR A 62 -3.64 -13.95 25.74
C THR A 62 -2.72 -12.75 26.02
N LEU A 63 -1.46 -12.98 26.35
CA LEU A 63 -0.47 -11.91 26.58
C LEU A 63 -0.20 -11.10 25.31
N CYS A 64 -0.03 -11.74 24.16
CA CYS A 64 0.13 -11.06 22.88
C CYS A 64 -1.08 -10.16 22.56
N THR A 65 -2.30 -10.70 22.72
CA THR A 65 -3.56 -9.96 22.54
C THR A 65 -3.59 -8.72 23.44
N LEU A 66 -3.23 -8.85 24.73
CA LEU A 66 -3.19 -7.73 25.67
C LEU A 66 -2.17 -6.67 25.27
N VAL A 67 -0.96 -7.06 24.88
CA VAL A 67 0.10 -6.13 24.48
C VAL A 67 -0.32 -5.34 23.24
N PHE A 68 -0.84 -6.02 22.21
CA PHE A 68 -1.25 -5.33 20.99
C PHE A 68 -2.52 -4.49 21.19
N LEU A 69 -3.47 -4.94 22.01
CA LEU A 69 -4.63 -4.13 22.40
C LEU A 69 -4.19 -2.85 23.12
N ALA A 70 -3.28 -2.97 24.10
CA ALA A 70 -2.75 -1.81 24.81
C ALA A 70 -2.06 -0.85 23.84
N MET A 71 -1.29 -1.37 22.87
CA MET A 71 -0.67 -0.56 21.83
C MET A 71 -1.72 0.15 20.96
N ALA A 72 -2.75 -0.56 20.49
CA ALA A 72 -3.84 0.01 19.68
C ALA A 72 -4.58 1.13 20.43
N GLU A 73 -4.93 0.90 21.69
CA GLU A 73 -5.60 1.87 22.56
C GLU A 73 -4.71 3.10 22.83
N ILE A 74 -3.43 2.90 23.16
CA ILE A 74 -2.48 4.00 23.36
C ILE A 74 -2.37 4.84 22.10
N MET A 75 -2.29 4.22 20.92
CA MET A 75 -2.23 4.92 19.65
C MET A 75 -3.53 5.67 19.35
N HIS A 76 -4.69 5.06 19.61
CA HIS A 76 -5.99 5.68 19.44
C HIS A 76 -6.13 6.91 20.35
N LEU A 77 -5.73 6.82 21.62
CA LEU A 77 -5.74 7.93 22.56
C LEU A 77 -4.74 9.04 22.18
N ARG A 78 -3.52 8.67 21.76
CA ARG A 78 -2.45 9.64 21.44
C ARG A 78 -2.66 10.39 20.14
N TYR A 79 -3.27 9.76 19.14
CA TYR A 79 -3.38 10.30 17.79
C TYR A 79 -4.82 10.58 17.36
N GLY A 80 -5.81 9.85 17.88
CA GLY A 80 -7.19 9.97 17.43
C GLY A 80 -7.91 11.24 17.84
N ARG A 81 -7.39 11.92 18.87
CA ARG A 81 -7.89 13.22 19.35
C ARG A 81 -7.15 14.42 18.78
N LEU A 82 -6.12 14.20 17.95
CA LEU A 82 -5.36 15.29 17.35
C LEU A 82 -6.17 15.96 16.25
N SER A 83 -5.97 17.26 16.06
CA SER A 83 -6.43 17.90 14.83
C SER A 83 -5.64 17.35 13.63
N PRO A 84 -6.20 17.40 12.40
CA PRO A 84 -5.50 16.95 11.20
C PRO A 84 -4.13 17.60 11.01
N THR A 85 -4.00 18.89 11.32
CA THR A 85 -2.74 19.64 11.21
C THR A 85 -1.71 19.22 12.26
N GLN A 86 -2.14 18.94 13.50
CA GLN A 86 -1.28 18.41 14.55
C GLN A 86 -0.80 16.99 14.24
N LEU A 87 -1.68 16.15 13.70
CA LEU A 87 -1.33 14.82 13.25
C LEU A 87 -0.24 14.90 12.17
N MET A 88 -0.46 15.69 11.12
CA MET A 88 0.52 15.82 10.03
C MET A 88 1.86 16.36 10.53
N ARG A 89 1.87 17.30 11.48
CA ARG A 89 3.13 17.76 12.09
C ARG A 89 3.89 16.64 12.79
N ARG A 90 3.19 15.73 13.49
CA ARG A 90 3.82 14.56 14.10
C ARG A 90 4.30 13.54 13.06
N VAL A 91 3.50 13.29 12.01
CA VAL A 91 3.89 12.42 10.90
C VAL A 91 5.17 12.92 10.24
N HIS A 92 5.27 14.23 9.97
CA HIS A 92 6.48 14.85 9.44
C HIS A 92 7.68 14.70 10.38
N ALA A 93 7.49 14.93 11.68
CA ALA A 93 8.57 14.83 12.68
C ALA A 93 9.08 13.39 12.87
N THR A 94 8.20 12.39 12.74
CA THR A 94 8.56 10.97 12.86
C THR A 94 9.07 10.37 11.54
N GLY A 95 8.68 10.96 10.41
CA GLY A 95 8.84 10.40 9.08
C GLY A 95 7.66 9.51 8.68
N TYR A 96 7.20 9.67 7.44
CA TYR A 96 6.02 8.99 6.89
C TYR A 96 6.09 7.46 6.98
N GLY A 97 7.24 6.88 6.61
CA GLY A 97 7.42 5.41 6.62
C GLY A 97 7.39 4.84 8.03
N ASN A 98 8.14 5.44 8.96
CA ASN A 98 8.16 5.03 10.37
C ASN A 98 6.77 5.15 11.01
N PHE A 99 6.06 6.25 10.75
CA PHE A 99 4.71 6.42 11.26
C PHE A 99 3.76 5.38 10.70
N ALA A 100 3.82 5.09 9.39
CA ALA A 100 3.01 4.08 8.75
C ALA A 100 3.27 2.68 9.33
N VAL A 101 4.54 2.28 9.45
CA VAL A 101 4.92 0.99 10.05
C VAL A 101 4.43 0.87 11.49
N MET A 102 4.61 1.91 12.32
CA MET A 102 4.11 1.87 13.70
C MET A 102 2.59 1.70 13.77
N ASN A 103 1.84 2.32 12.84
CA ASN A 103 0.39 2.16 12.78
C ASN A 103 -0.05 0.79 12.28
N ALA A 104 0.80 0.10 11.50
CA ALA A 104 0.52 -1.25 11.05
C ALA A 104 0.64 -2.30 12.16
N ILE A 105 1.48 -2.06 13.18
CA ILE A 105 1.83 -3.09 14.18
C ILE A 105 0.59 -3.68 14.87
N PRO A 106 -0.38 -2.88 15.37
CA PRO A 106 -1.60 -3.45 15.95
C PRO A 106 -2.45 -4.22 14.94
N GLU A 107 -2.54 -3.78 13.68
CA GLU A 107 -3.29 -4.52 12.65
C GLU A 107 -2.63 -5.86 12.33
N LEU A 108 -1.30 -5.90 12.21
CA LEU A 108 -0.53 -7.13 12.02
C LEU A 108 -0.62 -8.06 13.22
N GLY A 109 -0.64 -7.49 14.42
CA GLY A 109 -0.81 -8.26 15.65
C GLY A 109 -2.11 -9.05 15.66
N VAL A 110 -3.21 -8.53 15.08
CA VAL A 110 -4.49 -9.25 14.98
C VAL A 110 -4.29 -10.52 14.17
N VAL A 111 -3.61 -10.41 13.02
CA VAL A 111 -3.30 -11.56 12.16
C VAL A 111 -2.44 -12.58 12.89
N ILE A 112 -1.38 -12.13 13.58
CA ILE A 112 -0.47 -13.02 14.32
C ILE A 112 -1.23 -13.77 15.42
N VAL A 113 -2.03 -13.07 16.23
CA VAL A 113 -2.83 -13.66 17.30
C VAL A 113 -3.76 -14.72 16.72
N ARG A 114 -4.49 -14.42 15.64
CA ARG A 114 -5.40 -15.39 15.00
C ARG A 114 -4.67 -16.61 14.44
N ILE A 115 -3.49 -16.44 13.85
CA ILE A 115 -2.70 -17.57 13.37
C ILE A 115 -2.27 -18.46 14.54
N VAL A 116 -1.72 -17.88 15.61
CA VAL A 116 -1.31 -18.62 16.81
C VAL A 116 -2.48 -19.37 17.42
N GLU A 117 -3.67 -18.77 17.45
CA GLU A 117 -4.90 -19.42 17.93
C GLU A 117 -5.29 -20.63 17.07
N ILE A 118 -5.27 -20.49 15.75
CA ILE A 118 -5.58 -21.59 14.81
C ILE A 118 -4.62 -22.77 15.04
N PHE A 119 -3.32 -22.49 15.20
CA PHE A 119 -2.34 -23.52 15.48
C PHE A 119 -2.51 -24.14 16.87
N ALA A 120 -2.93 -23.37 17.87
CA ALA A 120 -3.15 -23.89 19.23
C ALA A 120 -4.41 -24.74 19.36
N MET A 121 -5.41 -24.55 18.50
CA MET A 121 -6.68 -25.28 18.53
C MET A 121 -6.75 -26.48 17.59
N SER A 122 -5.83 -26.58 16.62
CA SER A 122 -5.87 -27.62 15.60
C SER A 122 -4.92 -28.77 15.93
N ASP A 123 -5.48 -29.98 16.06
CA ASP A 123 -4.70 -31.20 16.25
C ASP A 123 -3.86 -31.60 15.01
N SER A 124 -4.19 -31.03 13.85
CA SER A 124 -3.49 -31.27 12.58
C SER A 124 -2.79 -30.00 12.08
N PRO A 125 -1.47 -30.04 11.80
CA PRO A 125 -0.75 -28.89 11.27
C PRO A 125 -1.20 -28.51 9.85
N VAL A 126 -1.71 -29.48 9.07
CA VAL A 126 -2.19 -29.24 7.69
C VAL A 126 -3.48 -28.44 7.71
N ILE A 127 -4.42 -28.79 8.60
CA ILE A 127 -5.68 -28.06 8.75
C ILE A 127 -5.41 -26.66 9.28
N ALA A 128 -4.51 -26.52 10.26
CA ALA A 128 -4.08 -25.24 10.80
C ALA A 128 -3.51 -24.32 9.72
N ALA A 129 -2.58 -24.82 8.91
CA ALA A 129 -1.98 -24.06 7.82
C ALA A 129 -3.02 -23.64 6.78
N SER A 130 -3.95 -24.53 6.43
CA SER A 130 -5.02 -24.26 5.46
C SER A 130 -5.95 -23.16 5.95
N LEU A 131 -6.37 -23.22 7.22
CA LEU A 131 -7.21 -22.20 7.86
C LEU A 131 -6.48 -20.86 8.03
N ALA A 132 -5.20 -20.89 8.40
CA ALA A 132 -4.37 -19.69 8.49
C ALA A 132 -4.23 -18.99 7.12
N LEU A 133 -4.04 -19.75 6.04
CA LEU A 133 -3.98 -19.22 4.68
C LEU A 133 -5.33 -18.64 4.24
N MET A 134 -6.44 -19.35 4.46
CA MET A 134 -7.78 -18.85 4.13
C MET A 134 -8.16 -17.61 4.95
N GLY A 135 -7.79 -17.55 6.23
CA GLY A 135 -8.08 -16.41 7.09
C GLY A 135 -7.24 -15.16 6.76
N SER A 136 -6.02 -15.32 6.25
CA SER A 136 -5.12 -14.21 5.90
C SER A 136 -5.28 -13.72 4.46
N LEU A 137 -5.97 -14.47 3.59
CA LEU A 137 -6.22 -14.16 2.19
C LEU A 137 -6.87 -12.78 1.94
N PRO A 138 -7.88 -12.31 2.72
CA PRO A 138 -8.44 -10.98 2.50
C PRO A 138 -7.49 -9.84 2.89
N ALA A 139 -6.69 -10.05 3.95
CA ALA A 139 -5.82 -9.02 4.52
C ALA A 139 -4.46 -8.92 3.81
N ILE A 140 -3.91 -10.03 3.32
CA ILE A 140 -2.59 -10.09 2.68
C ILE A 140 -2.74 -10.40 1.19
N GLY A 141 -3.62 -11.36 0.85
CA GLY A 141 -3.81 -11.81 -0.52
C GLY A 141 -4.36 -10.71 -1.43
N LEU A 142 -5.34 -9.93 -0.99
CA LEU A 142 -5.90 -8.84 -1.78
C LEU A 142 -4.88 -7.72 -2.09
N PRO A 143 -4.14 -7.16 -1.13
CA PRO A 143 -3.13 -6.14 -1.42
C PRO A 143 -1.94 -6.68 -2.22
N VAL A 144 -1.48 -7.91 -1.97
CA VAL A 144 -0.45 -8.55 -2.81
C VAL A 144 -0.96 -8.78 -4.23
N PHE A 145 -2.19 -9.26 -4.39
CA PHE A 145 -2.83 -9.43 -5.69
C PHE A 145 -2.98 -8.10 -6.43
N LEU A 146 -3.43 -7.04 -5.75
CA LEU A 146 -3.52 -5.69 -6.33
C LEU A 146 -2.15 -5.15 -6.72
N HIS A 147 -1.12 -5.38 -5.92
CA HIS A 147 0.25 -5.03 -6.29
C HIS A 147 0.71 -5.81 -7.52
N SER A 148 0.52 -7.13 -7.55
CA SER A 148 0.86 -7.97 -8.70
C SER A 148 0.11 -7.53 -9.96
N VAL A 149 -1.18 -7.22 -9.87
CA VAL A 149 -1.98 -6.71 -10.99
C VAL A 149 -1.49 -5.34 -11.44
N LYS A 150 -1.16 -4.44 -10.51
CA LYS A 150 -0.61 -3.11 -10.85
C LYS A 150 0.73 -3.25 -11.56
N THR A 151 1.66 -4.05 -11.03
CA THR A 151 2.97 -4.32 -11.65
C THR A 151 2.80 -5.00 -13.01
N LEU A 152 1.91 -5.98 -13.15
CA LEU A 152 1.59 -6.62 -14.44
C LEU A 152 1.00 -5.63 -15.44
N SER A 153 0.12 -4.73 -14.99
CA SER A 153 -0.46 -3.70 -15.85
C SER A 153 0.61 -2.71 -16.32
N GLU A 154 1.50 -2.23 -15.44
CA GLU A 154 2.58 -1.32 -15.81
C GLU A 154 3.58 -1.96 -16.79
N ILE A 155 3.84 -3.26 -16.63
CA ILE A 155 4.68 -4.04 -17.56
C ILE A 155 3.97 -4.24 -18.91
N ALA A 156 2.66 -4.53 -18.91
CA ALA A 156 1.87 -4.75 -20.12
C ALA A 156 1.59 -3.46 -20.91
N PHE A 157 1.44 -2.31 -20.23
CA PHE A 157 1.16 -1.02 -20.87
C PHE A 157 2.43 -0.28 -21.32
N ARG A 158 3.61 -0.58 -20.75
CA ARG A 158 4.90 -0.04 -21.21
C ARG A 158 5.16 -0.17 -22.72
N PRO A 159 5.00 -1.34 -23.36
CA PRO A 159 5.23 -1.48 -24.79
C PRO A 159 4.18 -0.71 -25.61
N ILE A 160 2.94 -0.63 -25.14
CA ILE A 160 1.86 0.11 -25.82
C ILE A 160 2.17 1.60 -25.82
N LEU A 161 2.61 2.16 -24.68
CA LEU A 161 3.04 3.56 -24.58
C LEU A 161 4.24 3.86 -25.48
N GLN A 162 5.22 2.96 -25.56
CA GLN A 162 6.37 3.12 -26.47
C GLN A 162 5.95 3.12 -27.95
N VAL A 163 4.99 2.27 -28.33
CA VAL A 163 4.45 2.24 -29.69
C VAL A 163 3.66 3.51 -29.99
N VAL A 164 2.86 4.00 -29.05
CA VAL A 164 2.11 5.26 -29.21
C VAL A 164 3.06 6.45 -29.35
N GLU A 165 4.09 6.54 -28.52
CA GLU A 165 5.13 7.60 -28.63
C GLU A 165 5.88 7.50 -29.96
N PHE A 166 6.22 6.29 -30.40
CA PHE A 166 6.84 6.06 -31.70
C PHE A 166 5.94 6.52 -32.85
N LEU A 167 4.65 6.14 -32.84
CA LEU A 167 3.69 6.54 -33.85
C LEU A 167 3.49 8.06 -33.87
N GLN A 168 3.36 8.71 -32.70
CA GLN A 168 3.27 10.17 -32.63
C GLN A 168 4.51 10.86 -33.20
N LYS A 169 5.71 10.33 -32.91
CA LYS A 169 6.97 10.85 -33.44
C LYS A 169 7.08 10.62 -34.96
N TRP A 170 6.63 9.48 -35.45
CA TRP A 170 6.60 9.13 -36.87
C TRP A 170 5.64 10.02 -37.66
N THR A 171 4.40 10.20 -37.19
CA THR A 171 3.39 11.08 -37.80
C THR A 171 3.85 12.53 -37.84
N ARG A 172 4.57 13.01 -36.82
CA ARG A 172 5.12 14.37 -36.80
C ARG A 172 6.25 14.55 -37.84
N ARG A 173 7.04 13.51 -38.15
CA ARG A 173 8.05 13.58 -39.21
C ARG A 173 7.45 13.61 -40.61
N PHE A 174 6.44 12.78 -40.87
CA PHE A 174 5.77 12.75 -42.18
C PHE A 174 5.10 14.08 -42.50
N ARG A 175 4.40 14.67 -41.53
CA ARG A 175 3.78 16.00 -41.69
C ARG A 175 4.78 17.11 -42.01
N ASN A 176 6.02 16.99 -41.55
CA ASN A 176 7.06 17.97 -41.82
C ASN A 176 7.75 17.76 -43.17
N GLN A 177 7.58 16.60 -43.83
CA GLN A 177 8.14 16.34 -45.16
C GLN A 177 7.19 16.74 -46.30
N GLU A 178 5.88 16.67 -46.09
CA GLU A 178 4.89 17.10 -47.10
C GLU A 178 4.83 18.63 -47.32
N GLY A 179 5.40 19.43 -46.41
CA GLY A 179 5.48 20.88 -46.56
C GLY A 179 6.75 21.40 -47.28
N GLY A 180 7.57 20.50 -47.84
CA GLY A 180 8.92 20.83 -48.31
C GLY A 180 9.18 20.77 -49.81
N ASP A 181 8.17 20.48 -50.64
CA ASP A 181 8.40 20.16 -52.07
C ASP A 181 7.51 20.95 -53.05
N GLU A 182 7.28 22.23 -52.77
CA GLU A 182 6.76 23.20 -53.75
C GLU A 182 7.65 24.45 -53.79
N SER A 183 8.80 24.38 -54.48
CA SER A 183 9.38 25.54 -55.17
C SER A 183 10.59 25.10 -55.99
N GLY A 184 10.35 24.59 -57.20
CA GLY A 184 11.42 24.23 -58.11
C GLY A 184 10.96 24.07 -59.55
N ALA A 185 10.52 25.15 -60.21
CA ALA A 185 10.54 25.24 -61.67
C ALA A 185 10.37 26.67 -62.22
N SER A 186 11.10 26.94 -63.30
CA SER A 186 11.13 28.11 -64.21
C SER A 186 11.91 29.34 -63.71
N VAL A 187 13.08 29.74 -64.25
CA VAL A 187 13.59 29.95 -65.64
C VAL A 187 13.16 31.33 -66.22
N VAL A 188 14.19 32.07 -66.67
CA VAL A 188 14.25 33.18 -67.66
C VAL A 188 14.55 34.60 -67.12
N GLU A 189 15.74 35.08 -67.53
CA GLU A 189 16.21 36.43 -67.95
C GLU A 189 15.56 37.69 -67.34
N ASP A 190 16.30 38.73 -66.94
CA ASP A 190 17.24 39.48 -67.80
C ASP A 190 18.26 40.32 -67.01
N SER A 191 19.40 40.58 -67.64
CA SER A 191 20.54 41.39 -67.17
C SER A 191 20.46 42.85 -67.69
N PRO A 192 21.32 43.80 -67.23
CA PRO A 192 20.96 45.21 -67.06
C PRO A 192 21.36 46.15 -68.21
N ALA A 193 20.82 47.38 -68.08
CA ALA A 193 21.18 48.66 -68.71
C ALA A 193 20.51 49.01 -70.05
#